data_AF-A0A2M7I1H8-F1
#
_entry.id   AF-A0A2M7I1H8-F1
#
_cell.length_a   1.000
_cell.length_b   1.000
_cell.length_c   1.000
_cell.angle_alpha   90.00
_cell.angle_beta   90.00
_cell.angle_gamma   90.00
#
_symmetry.space_group_name_H-M   'P 1'
#
loop_
_entity.id
_entity.type
_entity.pdbx_description
1 polymer ?
#
loop_
_entity_poly.entity_id
_entity_poly.type
_entity_poly.pdbx_seq_one_letter_code
_entity_poly.pdbx_strand_id
1 'polypeptide(L)'
;MVDIGYLASINDTSNSLDDFTTQKEKLYSAKSVLESIAGEPVNGANPYYGLFDENTVQSLIDDKYKFVITDSLTDRSVPKSIIRGNDKLISITKTARDDYEVIRDFGLNLPEYQRYTYQEDVDRILFEGGLYVFKLHTEYQCRPENVNVVRQIIKDLKQKYFWITTASEISKWFSKKDKIEVRVEPRGENRVVVTVSNPGDNTINSLVVKVDLNQPATRIKLSTEIIGTKLAKYEFDKVNKTVYLYINDLEKGESRTYYVDYTKPNA
;
A
#
# COMPACT_ATOMS: atom_id res chain seq x y z
N MET A 1 1.83 19.96 0.11
CA MET A 1 0.98 19.82 1.31
C MET A 1 -0.11 20.87 1.22
N VAL A 2 -1.30 20.60 1.74
CA VAL A 2 -2.39 21.58 1.78
C VAL A 2 -2.73 21.85 3.24
N ASP A 3 -2.71 23.12 3.63
CA ASP A 3 -3.24 23.56 4.92
C ASP A 3 -4.77 23.64 4.77
N ILE A 4 -5.50 22.84 5.53
CA ILE A 4 -6.96 22.77 5.54
C ILE A 4 -7.51 23.22 6.90
N GLY A 5 -6.75 24.09 7.58
CA GLY A 5 -6.69 24.11 9.03
C GLY A 5 -5.77 22.99 9.49
N TYR A 6 -5.35 23.03 10.75
CA TYR A 6 -4.41 22.02 11.24
C TYR A 6 -4.70 21.62 12.68
N LEU A 7 -4.31 20.39 12.96
CA LEU A 7 -4.13 19.86 14.30
C LEU A 7 -2.66 19.46 14.36
N ALA A 8 -1.92 19.90 15.38
CA ALA A 8 -0.53 19.49 15.57
C ALA A 8 -0.44 18.02 16.01
N SER A 9 -1.51 17.48 16.62
CA SER A 9 -1.66 16.08 17.00
C SER A 9 -3.14 15.73 17.20
N ILE A 10 -3.46 14.45 17.36
CA ILE A 10 -4.83 13.99 17.70
C ILE A 10 -5.37 14.55 19.02
N ASN A 11 -4.49 15.05 19.90
CA ASN A 11 -4.86 15.62 21.21
C ASN A 11 -4.78 17.15 21.20
N ASP A 12 -4.61 17.77 20.03
CA ASP A 12 -4.59 19.21 19.90
C ASP A 12 -5.98 19.79 20.20
N THR A 13 -6.03 20.69 21.17
CA THR A 13 -7.26 21.37 21.62
C THR A 13 -7.23 22.87 21.33
N SER A 14 -6.09 23.37 20.84
CA SER A 14 -5.87 24.79 20.56
C SER A 14 -6.12 25.11 19.09
N ASN A 15 -5.78 24.17 18.20
CA ASN A 15 -6.00 24.32 16.77
C ASN A 15 -7.20 23.48 16.32
N SER A 16 -7.74 23.79 15.14
CA SER A 16 -8.84 23.06 14.54
C SER A 16 -8.67 22.99 13.04
N LEU A 17 -9.28 21.97 12.43
CA LEU A 17 -9.50 21.96 10.99
C LEU A 17 -10.56 23.02 10.65
N ASP A 18 -10.50 23.55 9.43
CA ASP A 18 -11.44 24.56 8.97
C ASP A 18 -12.84 23.95 8.72
N ASP A 19 -13.85 24.79 8.49
CA ASP A 19 -15.16 24.33 8.04
C ASP A 19 -15.10 23.74 6.61
N PHE A 20 -16.16 23.00 6.24
CA PHE A 20 -16.25 22.33 4.93
C PHE A 20 -16.02 23.25 3.73
N THR A 21 -16.61 24.45 3.72
CA THR A 21 -16.52 25.36 2.55
C THR A 21 -15.09 25.82 2.38
N THR A 22 -14.45 26.20 3.48
CA THR A 22 -13.05 26.63 3.51
C THR A 22 -12.10 25.49 3.10
N GLN A 23 -12.27 24.29 3.67
CA GLN A 23 -11.45 23.13 3.28
C GLN A 23 -11.59 22.80 1.79
N LYS A 24 -12.82 22.82 1.25
CA LYS A 24 -13.11 22.56 -0.16
C LYS A 24 -12.42 23.56 -1.07
N GLU A 25 -12.52 24.86 -0.77
CA GLU A 25 -11.88 25.91 -1.56
C GLU A 25 -10.34 25.80 -1.53
N LYS A 26 -9.75 25.53 -0.36
CA LYS A 26 -8.30 25.36 -0.23
C LYS A 26 -7.78 24.16 -1.01
N LEU A 27 -8.47 23.02 -0.93
CA LEU A 27 -8.13 21.81 -1.68
C LEU A 27 -8.24 22.05 -3.20
N TYR A 28 -9.37 22.58 -3.65
CA TYR A 28 -9.61 22.90 -5.06
C TYR A 28 -8.57 23.86 -5.62
N SER A 29 -8.28 24.94 -4.89
CA SER A 29 -7.32 25.96 -5.29
C SER A 29 -5.90 25.40 -5.37
N ALA A 30 -5.48 24.65 -4.34
CA ALA A 30 -4.18 24.00 -4.32
C ALA A 30 -4.04 23.00 -5.48
N LYS A 31 -5.09 22.22 -5.76
CA LYS A 31 -5.14 21.31 -6.91
C LYS A 31 -4.93 22.06 -8.22
N SER A 32 -5.74 23.09 -8.46
CA SER A 32 -5.76 23.85 -9.71
C SER A 32 -4.41 24.52 -9.98
N VAL A 33 -3.79 25.10 -8.95
CA VAL A 33 -2.45 25.68 -9.05
C VAL A 33 -1.42 24.62 -9.41
N LEU A 34 -1.40 23.49 -8.71
CA LEU A 34 -0.43 22.42 -8.98
C LEU A 34 -0.61 21.80 -10.36
N GLU A 35 -1.85 21.58 -10.81
CA GLU A 35 -2.14 21.08 -12.16
C GLU A 35 -1.69 22.08 -13.24
N SER A 36 -1.85 23.39 -12.99
CA SER A 36 -1.37 24.43 -13.92
C SER A 36 0.16 24.48 -14.03
N ILE A 37 0.88 24.19 -12.94
CA ILE A 37 2.34 24.18 -12.89
C ILE A 37 2.90 22.88 -13.49
N ALA A 38 2.33 21.74 -13.11
CA ALA A 38 2.84 20.42 -13.48
C ALA A 38 2.40 19.99 -14.90
N GLY A 39 1.28 20.52 -15.40
CA GLY A 39 0.69 20.08 -16.67
C GLY A 39 0.06 18.68 -16.61
N GLU A 40 -0.08 18.11 -15.42
CA GLU A 40 -0.64 16.77 -15.19
C GLU A 40 -1.69 16.80 -14.07
N PRO A 41 -2.69 15.88 -14.08
CA PRO A 41 -3.71 15.82 -13.05
C PRO A 41 -3.15 15.47 -11.66
N VAL A 42 -3.61 16.22 -10.65
CA VAL A 42 -3.27 15.97 -9.25
C VAL A 42 -4.30 15.01 -8.64
N ASN A 43 -3.82 13.82 -8.29
CA ASN A 43 -4.66 12.71 -7.83
C ASN A 43 -4.53 12.40 -6.33
N GLY A 44 -3.65 13.12 -5.61
CA GLY A 44 -3.36 12.86 -4.21
C GLY A 44 -3.32 14.13 -3.38
N ALA A 45 -3.76 14.04 -2.13
CA ALA A 45 -3.64 15.11 -1.15
C ALA A 45 -2.77 14.68 0.02
N ASN A 46 -2.02 15.64 0.58
CA ASN A 46 -1.28 15.48 1.82
C ASN A 46 -1.60 16.67 2.73
N PRO A 47 -2.59 16.54 3.62
CA PRO A 47 -2.93 17.55 4.61
C PRO A 47 -1.74 17.90 5.50
N TYR A 48 -1.72 19.12 6.01
CA TYR A 48 -0.69 19.51 6.98
C TYR A 48 -0.80 18.65 8.26
N TYR A 49 0.34 18.18 8.78
CA TYR A 49 0.45 17.13 9.82
C TYR A 49 -0.28 15.81 9.53
N GLY A 50 -0.75 15.59 8.29
CA GLY A 50 -1.45 14.36 7.91
C GLY A 50 -2.80 14.14 8.61
N LEU A 51 -3.35 15.14 9.30
CA LEU A 51 -4.65 15.05 9.96
C LEU A 51 -5.77 15.61 9.08
N PHE A 52 -6.91 14.91 9.05
CA PHE A 52 -8.07 15.26 8.24
C PHE A 52 -9.36 14.74 8.88
N ASP A 53 -10.51 15.28 8.46
CA ASP A 53 -11.84 14.89 8.95
C ASP A 53 -12.79 14.50 7.81
N GLU A 54 -14.07 14.31 8.15
CA GLU A 54 -15.13 13.97 7.20
C GLU A 54 -15.38 15.07 6.16
N ASN A 55 -15.18 16.34 6.53
CA ASN A 55 -15.29 17.45 5.58
C ASN A 55 -14.16 17.37 4.54
N THR A 56 -12.95 17.01 4.97
CA THR A 56 -11.81 16.79 4.08
C THR A 56 -12.11 15.63 3.14
N VAL A 57 -12.56 14.49 3.66
CA VAL A 57 -12.88 13.30 2.85
C VAL A 57 -13.91 13.63 1.78
N GLN A 58 -15.00 14.32 2.14
CA GLN A 58 -16.03 14.68 1.19
C GLN A 58 -15.50 15.63 0.11
N SER A 59 -14.72 16.63 0.50
CA SER A 59 -14.10 17.59 -0.44
C SER A 59 -13.15 16.91 -1.42
N LEU A 60 -12.33 15.98 -0.94
CA LEU A 60 -11.41 15.20 -1.79
C LEU A 60 -12.16 14.34 -2.81
N ILE A 61 -13.28 13.74 -2.42
CA ILE A 61 -14.12 12.92 -3.30
C ILE A 61 -14.81 13.77 -4.36
N ASP A 62 -15.37 14.92 -3.97
CA ASP A 62 -16.00 15.88 -4.88
C ASP A 62 -15.02 16.29 -5.99
N ASP A 63 -13.77 16.59 -5.61
CA ASP A 63 -12.69 17.01 -6.51
C ASP A 63 -11.93 15.84 -7.15
N LYS A 64 -12.44 14.61 -7.06
CA LYS A 64 -11.94 13.42 -7.74
C LYS A 64 -10.51 13.01 -7.39
N TYR A 65 -10.02 13.37 -6.20
CA TYR A 65 -8.81 12.80 -5.65
C TYR A 65 -8.94 11.27 -5.51
N LYS A 66 -7.80 10.57 -5.61
CA LYS A 66 -7.71 9.10 -5.55
C LYS A 66 -7.12 8.62 -4.24
N PHE A 67 -6.31 9.43 -3.58
CA PHE A 67 -5.75 9.10 -2.29
C PHE A 67 -5.47 10.32 -1.42
N VAL A 68 -5.37 10.07 -0.12
CA VAL A 68 -4.90 11.01 0.89
C VAL A 68 -3.76 10.37 1.68
N ILE A 69 -2.73 11.14 2.00
CA ILE A 69 -1.63 10.71 2.88
C ILE A 69 -1.93 11.22 4.29
N THR A 70 -1.73 10.37 5.30
CA THR A 70 -1.92 10.70 6.71
C THR A 70 -0.74 10.24 7.54
N ASP A 71 -0.49 10.88 8.68
CA ASP A 71 0.64 10.59 9.54
C ASP A 71 0.14 9.94 10.84
N SER A 72 0.56 8.70 11.12
CA SER A 72 0.27 8.01 12.37
C SER A 72 1.24 6.84 12.60
N LEU A 73 2.09 6.94 13.63
CA LEU A 73 3.10 5.92 13.95
C LEU A 73 2.51 4.61 14.50
N THR A 74 1.26 4.63 14.96
CA THR A 74 0.60 3.47 15.61
C THR A 74 -0.46 2.80 14.76
N ASP A 75 -0.76 3.35 13.58
CA ASP A 75 -1.73 2.78 12.66
C ASP A 75 -1.12 1.66 11.80
N ARG A 76 -1.94 1.04 10.96
CA ARG A 76 -1.56 -0.03 10.06
C ARG A 76 -0.67 0.50 8.94
N SER A 77 0.40 -0.22 8.64
CA SER A 77 1.29 0.03 7.50
C SER A 77 0.70 -0.43 6.17
N VAL A 78 -0.63 -0.51 6.01
CA VAL A 78 -1.27 -0.87 4.74
C VAL A 78 -2.32 0.18 4.37
N PRO A 79 -2.51 0.49 3.07
CA PRO A 79 -3.56 1.41 2.67
C PRO A 79 -4.94 0.95 3.12
N LYS A 80 -5.86 1.90 3.25
CA LYS A 80 -7.26 1.66 3.62
C LYS A 80 -8.20 2.33 2.63
N SER A 81 -9.26 1.62 2.27
CA SER A 81 -10.35 2.18 1.46
C SER A 81 -11.33 2.97 2.34
N ILE A 82 -11.59 4.22 1.99
CA ILE A 82 -12.69 5.03 2.51
C ILE A 82 -13.77 5.05 1.43
N ILE A 83 -14.95 4.51 1.74
CA ILE A 83 -16.06 4.35 0.81
C ILE A 83 -17.16 5.35 1.17
N ARG A 84 -17.64 6.10 0.17
CA ARG A 84 -18.79 7.02 0.28
C ARG A 84 -19.70 6.79 -0.92
N GLY A 85 -20.78 6.03 -0.72
CA GLY A 85 -21.62 5.58 -1.83
C GLY A 85 -20.82 4.74 -2.82
N ASN A 86 -20.77 5.20 -4.08
CA ASN A 86 -19.99 4.54 -5.14
C ASN A 86 -18.55 5.09 -5.26
N ASP A 87 -18.24 6.18 -4.57
CA ASP A 87 -16.91 6.79 -4.59
C ASP A 87 -15.97 6.14 -3.57
N LYS A 88 -14.69 6.15 -3.92
CA LYS A 88 -13.63 5.51 -3.14
C LYS A 88 -12.42 6.42 -3.07
N LEU A 89 -11.93 6.67 -1.86
CA LEU A 89 -10.68 7.34 -1.58
C LEU A 89 -9.74 6.37 -0.86
N ILE A 90 -8.49 6.27 -1.27
CA ILE A 90 -7.48 5.45 -0.58
C ILE A 90 -6.74 6.30 0.45
N SER A 91 -6.81 5.94 1.73
CA SER A 91 -5.93 6.49 2.75
C SER A 91 -4.61 5.74 2.78
N ILE A 92 -3.50 6.46 2.70
CA ILE A 92 -2.13 5.94 2.79
C ILE A 92 -1.49 6.51 4.06
N THR A 93 -1.26 5.65 5.05
CA THR A 93 -0.70 6.09 6.32
C THR A 93 0.83 6.00 6.33
N LYS A 94 1.50 7.11 6.62
CA LYS A 94 2.91 7.16 7.03
C LYS A 94 2.99 6.71 8.48
N THR A 95 3.45 5.48 8.68
CA THR A 95 3.71 4.92 10.01
C THR A 95 5.19 4.96 10.39
N ALA A 96 6.06 5.38 9.48
CA ALA A 96 7.48 5.55 9.72
C ALA A 96 7.82 7.00 10.12
N ARG A 97 8.94 7.16 10.82
CA ARG A 97 9.49 8.48 11.14
C ARG A 97 10.01 9.12 9.84
N ASP A 98 9.72 10.40 9.67
CA ASP A 98 10.28 11.29 8.67
C ASP A 98 11.41 12.15 9.28
N ASP A 99 11.94 13.06 8.48
CA ASP A 99 13.06 13.91 8.87
C ASP A 99 12.70 15.04 9.84
N TYR A 100 11.43 15.39 10.00
CA TYR A 100 11.03 16.22 11.14
C TYR A 100 11.20 15.43 12.44
N GLU A 101 10.67 14.21 12.54
CA GLU A 101 10.81 13.45 13.79
C GLU A 101 12.29 13.09 14.07
N VAL A 102 13.03 12.64 13.05
CA VAL A 102 14.43 12.20 13.20
C VAL A 102 15.39 13.35 13.47
N ILE A 103 15.32 14.44 12.69
CA ILE A 103 16.31 15.52 12.76
C ILE A 103 15.84 16.65 13.68
N ARG A 104 14.61 17.14 13.51
CA ARG A 104 14.09 18.28 14.30
C ARG A 104 13.76 17.87 15.73
N ASP A 105 12.99 16.79 15.90
CA ASP A 105 12.41 16.46 17.20
C ASP A 105 13.36 15.61 18.07
N PHE A 106 14.06 14.63 17.47
CA PHE A 106 15.07 13.84 18.18
C PHE A 106 16.47 14.47 18.19
N GLY A 107 16.72 15.48 17.34
CA GLY A 107 18.02 16.16 17.28
C GLY A 107 19.15 15.32 16.69
N LEU A 108 18.83 14.28 15.89
CA LEU A 108 19.84 13.37 15.33
C LEU A 108 20.53 14.03 14.12
N ASN A 109 21.52 14.87 14.39
CA ASN A 109 22.25 15.61 13.36
C ASN A 109 23.41 14.83 12.72
N LEU A 110 23.79 13.69 13.30
CA LEU A 110 24.84 12.83 12.74
C LEU A 110 24.23 11.78 11.80
N PRO A 111 24.70 11.66 10.54
CA PRO A 111 24.14 10.76 9.53
C PRO A 111 24.01 9.30 9.97
N GLU A 112 24.94 8.79 10.78
CA GLU A 112 24.91 7.41 11.27
C GLU A 112 23.70 7.13 12.15
N TYR A 113 23.30 8.09 13.01
CA TYR A 113 22.14 7.93 13.87
C TYR A 113 20.84 8.09 13.08
N GLN A 114 20.78 9.04 12.14
CA GLN A 114 19.64 9.16 11.21
C GLN A 114 19.42 7.84 10.45
N ARG A 115 20.49 7.30 9.86
CA ARG A 115 20.44 6.05 9.10
C ARG A 115 19.96 4.90 9.97
N TYR A 116 20.49 4.75 11.18
CA TYR A 116 20.08 3.70 12.11
C TYR A 116 18.57 3.77 12.40
N THR A 117 18.06 4.97 12.70
CA THR A 117 16.64 5.19 12.98
C THR A 117 15.75 4.84 11.78
N TYR A 118 16.11 5.26 10.57
CA TYR A 118 15.36 4.86 9.38
C TYR A 118 15.45 3.35 9.09
N GLN A 119 16.60 2.73 9.38
CA GLN A 119 16.77 1.30 9.17
C GLN A 119 15.86 0.48 10.09
N GLU A 120 15.67 0.89 11.34
CA GLU A 120 14.67 0.28 12.23
C GLU A 120 13.26 0.33 11.63
N ASP A 121 12.86 1.46 11.05
CA ASP A 121 11.54 1.60 10.42
C ASP A 121 11.43 0.71 9.17
N VAL A 122 12.48 0.63 8.36
CA VAL A 122 12.53 -0.28 7.20
C VAL A 122 12.41 -1.73 7.65
N ASP A 123 13.14 -2.15 8.69
CA ASP A 123 13.10 -3.51 9.22
C ASP A 123 11.74 -3.86 9.81
N ARG A 124 11.14 -2.94 10.56
CA ARG A 124 9.78 -3.09 11.08
C ARG A 124 8.76 -3.27 9.95
N ILE A 125 8.77 -2.40 8.94
CA ILE A 125 7.82 -2.49 7.83
C ILE A 125 8.03 -3.74 6.98
N LEU A 126 9.27 -4.18 6.80
CA LEU A 126 9.58 -5.44 6.13
C LEU A 126 8.98 -6.63 6.90
N PHE A 127 9.13 -6.65 8.23
CA PHE A 127 8.53 -7.66 9.09
C PHE A 127 7.00 -7.65 9.04
N GLU A 128 6.39 -6.46 9.05
CA GLU A 128 4.93 -6.29 8.94
C GLU A 128 4.39 -6.65 7.53
N GLY A 129 5.25 -6.69 6.51
CA GLY A 129 4.83 -6.86 5.10
C GLY A 129 4.05 -5.67 4.55
N GLY A 130 4.34 -4.47 5.08
CA GLY A 130 3.57 -3.25 4.82
C GLY A 130 4.16 -2.34 3.74
N LEU A 131 3.60 -1.13 3.68
CA LEU A 131 4.01 -0.01 2.86
C LEU A 131 4.87 0.95 3.69
N TYR A 132 6.09 1.20 3.22
CA TYR A 132 6.97 2.23 3.79
C TYR A 132 6.77 3.55 3.05
N VAL A 133 6.17 4.55 3.71
CA VAL A 133 6.02 5.90 3.16
C VAL A 133 7.24 6.72 3.52
N PHE A 134 8.13 6.92 2.54
CA PHE A 134 9.35 7.71 2.73
C PHE A 134 9.07 9.19 2.43
N LYS A 135 8.68 9.94 3.46
CA LYS A 135 8.41 11.38 3.41
C LYS A 135 9.65 12.14 3.85
N LEU A 136 10.04 13.17 3.11
CA LEU A 136 11.22 14.00 3.37
C LEU A 136 10.90 15.47 3.09
N HIS A 137 11.60 16.36 3.78
CA HIS A 137 11.47 17.81 3.63
C HIS A 137 12.79 18.43 3.15
N THR A 138 12.68 19.41 2.25
CA THR A 138 13.83 20.04 1.59
C THR A 138 14.79 20.70 2.57
N GLU A 139 14.25 21.20 3.67
CA GLU A 139 14.93 21.96 4.70
C GLU A 139 15.56 21.09 5.80
N TYR A 140 15.44 19.75 5.74
CA TYR A 140 16.11 18.82 6.66
C TYR A 140 16.90 17.74 5.93
N GLN A 141 16.26 16.67 5.45
CA GLN A 141 17.00 15.53 4.91
C GLN A 141 17.73 15.86 3.60
N CYS A 142 17.22 16.83 2.83
CA CYS A 142 17.83 17.24 1.57
C CYS A 142 19.01 18.22 1.74
N ARG A 143 19.40 18.58 2.97
CA ARG A 143 20.60 19.39 3.19
C ARG A 143 21.88 18.63 2.81
N PRO A 144 22.94 19.31 2.36
CA PRO A 144 24.19 18.66 1.93
C PRO A 144 24.78 17.68 2.95
N GLU A 145 24.68 18.00 4.24
CA GLU A 145 25.17 17.17 5.35
C GLU A 145 24.36 15.88 5.55
N ASN A 146 23.09 15.85 5.16
CA ASN A 146 22.15 14.76 5.45
C ASN A 146 21.76 13.93 4.22
N VAL A 147 21.87 14.49 3.01
CA VAL A 147 21.33 13.88 1.78
C VAL A 147 21.95 12.53 1.44
N ASN A 148 23.16 12.24 1.93
CA ASN A 148 23.78 10.94 1.71
C ASN A 148 23.04 9.80 2.43
N VAL A 149 22.33 10.09 3.53
CA VAL A 149 21.49 9.10 4.23
C VAL A 149 20.37 8.60 3.31
N VAL A 150 19.74 9.49 2.52
CA VAL A 150 18.72 9.11 1.52
C VAL A 150 19.24 8.04 0.57
N ARG A 151 20.47 8.22 0.06
CA ARG A 151 21.11 7.25 -0.85
C ARG A 151 21.31 5.89 -0.16
N GLN A 152 21.70 5.89 1.10
CA GLN A 152 21.90 4.68 1.89
C GLN A 152 20.57 3.94 2.12
N ILE A 153 19.51 4.65 2.52
CA ILE A 153 18.19 4.05 2.71
C ILE A 153 17.62 3.48 1.41
N ILE A 154 17.74 4.18 0.28
CA ILE A 154 17.31 3.64 -1.02
C ILE A 154 18.10 2.38 -1.40
N LYS A 155 19.41 2.31 -1.08
CA LYS A 155 20.21 1.10 -1.30
C LYS A 155 19.71 -0.05 -0.42
N ASP A 156 19.44 0.21 0.86
CA ASP A 156 18.98 -0.78 1.81
C ASP A 156 17.58 -1.32 1.41
N LEU A 157 16.66 -0.46 0.98
CA LEU A 157 15.35 -0.85 0.43
C LEU A 157 15.49 -1.77 -0.79
N LYS A 158 16.39 -1.45 -1.72
CA LYS A 158 16.66 -2.29 -2.90
C LYS A 158 17.23 -3.66 -2.53
N GLN A 159 18.16 -3.70 -1.59
CA GLN A 159 18.75 -4.96 -1.10
C GLN A 159 17.72 -5.86 -0.42
N LYS A 160 16.71 -5.25 0.22
CA LYS A 160 15.59 -5.94 0.86
C LYS A 160 14.40 -6.18 -0.09
N TYR A 161 14.58 -5.99 -1.39
CA TYR A 161 13.57 -6.25 -2.44
C TYR A 161 12.25 -5.47 -2.28
N PHE A 162 12.30 -4.26 -1.72
CA PHE A 162 11.13 -3.39 -1.69
C PHE A 162 10.71 -2.99 -3.11
N TRP A 163 9.39 -2.99 -3.36
CA TRP A 163 8.83 -2.34 -4.52
C TRP A 163 8.82 -0.82 -4.31
N ILE A 164 9.80 -0.12 -4.88
CA ILE A 164 9.92 1.33 -4.81
C ILE A 164 9.10 1.95 -5.96
N THR A 165 8.08 2.73 -5.62
CA THR A 165 7.06 3.23 -6.56
C THR A 165 6.40 4.50 -6.01
N THR A 166 5.50 5.12 -6.76
CA THR A 166 4.79 6.34 -6.34
C THR A 166 3.50 6.03 -5.57
N ALA A 167 3.02 6.98 -4.75
CA ALA A 167 1.73 6.86 -4.07
C ALA A 167 0.55 6.67 -5.04
N SER A 168 0.62 7.28 -6.23
CA SER A 168 -0.37 7.10 -7.30
C SER A 168 -0.41 5.65 -7.81
N GLU A 169 0.76 5.02 -8.00
CA GLU A 169 0.85 3.61 -8.40
C GLU A 169 0.36 2.68 -7.30
N ILE A 170 0.69 2.96 -6.02
CA ILE A 170 0.14 2.24 -4.87
C ILE A 170 -1.39 2.35 -4.83
N SER A 171 -1.95 3.56 -4.96
CA SER A 171 -3.40 3.75 -4.95
C SER A 171 -4.09 2.98 -6.09
N LYS A 172 -3.51 2.99 -7.30
CA LYS A 172 -4.00 2.24 -8.46
C LYS A 172 -3.93 0.73 -8.24
N TRP A 173 -2.79 0.23 -7.75
CA TRP A 173 -2.60 -1.19 -7.45
C TRP A 173 -3.56 -1.65 -6.35
N PHE A 174 -3.63 -0.90 -5.25
CA PHE A 174 -4.47 -1.22 -4.11
C PHE A 174 -5.96 -1.19 -4.47
N SER A 175 -6.39 -0.22 -5.29
CA SER A 175 -7.77 -0.13 -5.77
C SER A 175 -8.19 -1.36 -6.58
N LYS A 176 -7.26 -2.00 -7.30
CA LYS A 176 -7.50 -3.28 -8.00
C LYS A 176 -7.49 -4.44 -7.02
N LYS A 177 -6.45 -4.54 -6.18
CA LYS A 177 -6.29 -5.60 -5.18
C LYS A 177 -7.51 -5.72 -4.27
N ASP A 178 -8.03 -4.60 -3.79
CA ASP A 178 -9.11 -4.54 -2.81
C ASP A 178 -10.46 -5.01 -3.37
N LYS A 179 -10.57 -5.20 -4.70
CA LYS A 179 -11.72 -5.83 -5.34
C LYS A 179 -11.51 -7.32 -5.63
N ILE A 180 -10.34 -7.89 -5.33
CA ILE A 180 -10.07 -9.31 -5.60
C ILE A 180 -10.44 -10.14 -4.38
N GLU A 181 -11.23 -11.17 -4.61
CA GLU A 181 -11.61 -12.13 -3.59
C GLU A 181 -10.84 -13.42 -3.81
N VAL A 182 -10.23 -13.93 -2.73
CA VAL A 182 -9.50 -15.20 -2.73
C VAL A 182 -10.07 -16.05 -1.61
N ARG A 183 -10.54 -17.25 -1.96
CA ARG A 183 -10.99 -18.28 -1.02
C ARG A 183 -10.08 -19.48 -1.15
N VAL A 184 -9.52 -19.92 -0.03
CA VAL A 184 -8.62 -21.08 0.04
C VAL A 184 -9.21 -22.08 1.01
N GLU A 185 -9.51 -23.29 0.54
CA GLU A 185 -10.16 -24.33 1.34
C GLU A 185 -9.42 -25.66 1.23
N PRO A 186 -8.96 -26.25 2.35
CA PRO A 186 -8.49 -27.62 2.32
C PRO A 186 -9.66 -28.56 1.99
N ARG A 187 -9.43 -29.56 1.14
CA ARG A 187 -10.39 -30.63 0.83
C ARG A 187 -9.71 -32.00 0.96
N GLY A 188 -9.91 -32.62 2.12
CA GLY A 188 -9.20 -33.85 2.48
C GLY A 188 -7.73 -33.59 2.80
N GLU A 189 -6.90 -34.62 2.73
CA GLU A 189 -5.52 -34.54 3.22
C GLU A 189 -4.50 -33.94 2.24
N ASN A 190 -4.81 -34.02 0.94
CA ASN A 190 -3.85 -33.86 -0.15
C ASN A 190 -4.31 -32.85 -1.21
N ARG A 191 -5.31 -32.03 -0.90
CA ARG A 191 -5.86 -31.05 -1.83
C ARG A 191 -6.24 -29.75 -1.13
N VAL A 192 -5.90 -28.65 -1.77
CA VAL A 192 -6.41 -27.31 -1.47
C VAL A 192 -7.17 -26.79 -2.69
N VAL A 193 -8.34 -26.23 -2.47
CA VAL A 193 -9.14 -25.54 -3.49
C VAL A 193 -8.89 -24.04 -3.36
N VAL A 194 -8.52 -23.41 -4.47
CA VAL A 194 -8.26 -21.98 -4.53
C VAL A 194 -9.23 -21.37 -5.52
N THR A 195 -10.18 -20.59 -5.03
CA THR A 195 -11.09 -19.81 -5.87
C THR A 195 -10.67 -18.35 -5.85
N VAL A 196 -10.49 -17.80 -7.04
CA VAL A 196 -10.10 -16.40 -7.23
C VAL A 196 -11.17 -15.72 -8.08
N SER A 197 -11.73 -14.64 -7.57
CA SER A 197 -12.81 -13.90 -8.22
C SER A 197 -12.43 -12.44 -8.42
N ASN A 198 -12.84 -11.89 -9.55
CA ASN A 198 -12.74 -10.47 -9.87
C ASN A 198 -14.13 -9.84 -9.98
N PRO A 199 -14.78 -9.49 -8.86
CA PRO A 199 -16.01 -8.68 -8.88
C PRO A 199 -15.74 -7.22 -9.32
N GLY A 200 -14.50 -6.85 -9.60
CA GLY A 200 -14.12 -5.55 -10.12
C GLY A 200 -14.65 -5.28 -11.53
N ASP A 201 -14.43 -4.05 -11.97
CA ASP A 201 -14.88 -3.50 -13.24
C ASP A 201 -13.83 -3.55 -14.35
N ASN A 202 -12.64 -4.07 -14.05
CA ASN A 202 -11.48 -4.10 -14.93
C ASN A 202 -10.87 -5.50 -14.95
N THR A 203 -10.33 -5.89 -16.09
CA THR A 203 -9.53 -7.11 -16.23
C THR A 203 -8.23 -7.02 -15.43
N ILE A 204 -7.89 -8.10 -14.71
CA ILE A 204 -6.61 -8.22 -13.99
C ILE A 204 -5.64 -9.04 -14.82
N ASN A 205 -4.68 -8.35 -15.45
CA ASN A 205 -3.73 -8.97 -16.38
C ASN A 205 -2.65 -9.79 -15.68
N SER A 206 -2.38 -9.52 -14.40
CA SER A 206 -1.36 -10.21 -13.62
C SER A 206 -1.75 -10.21 -12.15
N LEU A 207 -2.00 -11.39 -11.61
CA LEU A 207 -2.29 -11.64 -10.20
C LEU A 207 -1.44 -12.83 -9.74
N VAL A 208 -0.81 -12.67 -8.57
CA VAL A 208 -0.12 -13.76 -7.90
C VAL A 208 -0.87 -14.10 -6.63
N VAL A 209 -1.30 -15.36 -6.50
CA VAL A 209 -1.89 -15.89 -5.28
C VAL A 209 -0.89 -16.82 -4.61
N LYS A 210 -0.52 -16.47 -3.38
CA LYS A 210 0.35 -17.27 -2.51
C LYS A 210 -0.51 -18.22 -1.68
N VAL A 211 -0.27 -19.53 -1.81
CA VAL A 211 -0.97 -20.58 -1.06
C VAL A 211 0.04 -21.29 -0.18
N ASP A 212 -0.06 -21.09 1.13
CA ASP A 212 0.72 -21.86 2.11
C ASP A 212 0.02 -23.20 2.36
N LEU A 213 0.70 -24.30 2.07
CA LEU A 213 0.15 -25.64 2.28
C LEU A 213 0.15 -26.05 3.75
N ASN A 214 0.87 -25.32 4.62
CA ASN A 214 1.14 -25.63 6.03
C ASN A 214 1.77 -27.02 6.27
N GLN A 215 2.13 -27.75 5.21
CA GLN A 215 2.69 -29.10 5.30
C GLN A 215 3.70 -29.37 4.17
N PRO A 216 4.69 -30.24 4.39
CA PRO A 216 5.61 -30.63 3.34
C PRO A 216 4.89 -31.33 2.18
N ALA A 217 5.32 -31.02 0.96
CA ALA A 217 4.86 -31.70 -0.25
C ALA A 217 6.05 -32.06 -1.14
N THR A 218 5.99 -33.22 -1.78
CA THR A 218 7.02 -33.70 -2.71
C THR A 218 6.67 -33.38 -4.16
N ARG A 219 5.37 -33.37 -4.48
CA ARG A 219 4.81 -33.11 -5.81
C ARG A 219 3.58 -32.23 -5.69
N ILE A 220 3.41 -31.31 -6.63
CA ILE A 220 2.23 -30.46 -6.80
C ILE A 220 1.66 -30.72 -8.19
N LYS A 221 0.35 -30.89 -8.28
CA LYS A 221 -0.41 -30.93 -9.52
C LYS A 221 -1.53 -29.89 -9.47
N LEU A 222 -1.58 -29.03 -10.47
CA LEU A 222 -2.63 -28.04 -10.63
C LEU A 222 -3.66 -28.51 -11.65
N SER A 223 -4.95 -28.35 -11.34
CA SER A 223 -6.05 -28.56 -12.30
C SER A 223 -7.16 -27.53 -12.06
N THR A 224 -8.14 -27.46 -12.97
CA THR A 224 -9.30 -26.57 -12.86
C THR A 224 -10.57 -27.37 -12.63
N GLU A 225 -11.58 -26.73 -12.04
CA GLU A 225 -12.89 -27.34 -11.85
C GLU A 225 -13.65 -27.53 -13.18
N ILE A 226 -13.62 -26.51 -14.04
CA ILE A 226 -14.36 -26.49 -15.30
C ILE A 226 -13.38 -26.69 -16.47
N ILE A 227 -13.74 -27.59 -17.39
CA ILE A 227 -13.01 -27.81 -18.64
C ILE A 227 -13.04 -26.54 -19.48
N GLY A 228 -11.87 -26.12 -19.99
CA GLY A 228 -11.73 -24.88 -20.76
C GLY A 228 -11.36 -23.65 -19.92
N THR A 229 -11.37 -23.75 -18.58
CA THR A 229 -10.82 -22.68 -17.72
C THR A 229 -9.32 -22.57 -17.94
N LYS A 230 -8.81 -21.35 -18.09
CA LYS A 230 -7.38 -21.08 -18.24
C LYS A 230 -6.62 -21.51 -16.97
N LEU A 231 -5.80 -22.55 -17.11
CA LEU A 231 -4.93 -23.03 -16.04
C LEU A 231 -3.88 -21.96 -15.70
N ALA A 232 -3.69 -21.67 -14.41
CA ALA A 232 -2.64 -20.75 -13.97
C ALA A 232 -1.26 -21.39 -14.17
N LYS A 233 -0.25 -20.56 -14.46
CA LYS A 233 1.14 -21.01 -14.26
C LYS A 233 1.38 -21.09 -12.75
N TYR A 234 2.25 -22.00 -12.32
CA TYR A 234 2.57 -22.10 -10.90
C TYR A 234 4.04 -22.40 -10.64
N GLU A 235 4.47 -22.03 -9.43
CA GLU A 235 5.78 -22.34 -8.87
C GLU A 235 5.57 -22.93 -7.47
N PHE A 236 6.39 -23.91 -7.10
CA PHE A 236 6.36 -24.51 -5.77
C PHE A 236 7.69 -24.31 -5.05
N ASP A 237 7.64 -23.49 -4.00
CA ASP A 237 8.73 -23.32 -3.05
C ASP A 237 8.64 -24.41 -1.99
N LYS A 238 9.47 -25.45 -2.17
CA LYS A 238 9.56 -26.60 -1.26
C LYS A 238 10.02 -26.20 0.14
N VAL A 239 10.89 -25.19 0.26
CA VAL A 239 11.47 -24.77 1.54
C VAL A 239 10.40 -24.10 2.38
N ASN A 240 9.65 -23.18 1.76
CA ASN A 240 8.60 -22.42 2.41
C ASN A 240 7.21 -23.05 2.30
N LYS A 241 7.11 -24.29 1.77
CA LYS A 241 5.85 -25.05 1.61
C LYS A 241 4.75 -24.26 0.89
N THR A 242 5.17 -23.40 -0.04
CA THR A 242 4.31 -22.38 -0.65
C THR A 242 4.14 -22.65 -2.14
N VAL A 243 2.90 -22.61 -2.64
CA VAL A 243 2.59 -22.61 -4.07
C VAL A 243 2.21 -21.19 -4.50
N TYR A 244 2.88 -20.67 -5.52
CA TYR A 244 2.54 -19.41 -6.17
C TYR A 244 1.73 -19.70 -7.43
N LEU A 245 0.52 -19.16 -7.51
CA LEU A 245 -0.33 -19.24 -8.71
C LEU A 245 -0.27 -17.91 -9.46
N TYR A 246 0.21 -17.94 -10.70
CA TYR A 246 0.29 -16.80 -11.60
C TYR A 246 -0.92 -16.80 -12.54
N ILE A 247 -1.90 -15.95 -12.24
CA ILE A 247 -3.17 -15.83 -12.92
C ILE A 247 -3.13 -14.59 -13.81
N ASN A 248 -3.29 -14.81 -15.11
CA ASN A 248 -3.31 -13.74 -16.11
C ASN A 248 -4.70 -13.63 -16.73
N ASP A 249 -5.04 -12.40 -17.14
CA ASP A 249 -6.27 -12.06 -17.86
C ASP A 249 -7.53 -12.54 -17.13
N LEU A 250 -7.64 -12.26 -15.82
CA LEU A 250 -8.85 -12.53 -15.06
C LEU A 250 -9.89 -11.44 -15.37
N GLU A 251 -10.89 -11.78 -16.17
CA GLU A 251 -11.87 -10.84 -16.70
C GLU A 251 -12.78 -10.26 -15.61
N LYS A 252 -13.47 -9.16 -15.94
CA LYS A 252 -14.50 -8.57 -15.07
C LYS A 252 -15.62 -9.59 -14.81
N GLY A 253 -15.93 -9.81 -13.54
CA GLY A 253 -16.97 -10.75 -13.09
C GLY A 253 -16.56 -12.22 -13.20
N GLU A 254 -15.32 -12.53 -13.59
CA GLU A 254 -14.84 -13.90 -13.72
C GLU A 254 -14.42 -14.47 -12.37
N SER A 255 -14.71 -15.76 -12.18
CA SER A 255 -14.19 -16.58 -11.09
C SER A 255 -13.47 -17.80 -11.66
N ARG A 256 -12.28 -18.10 -11.13
CA ARG A 256 -11.51 -19.31 -11.48
C ARG A 256 -11.26 -20.14 -10.24
N THR A 257 -11.61 -21.42 -10.31
CA THR A 257 -11.35 -22.41 -9.26
C THR A 257 -10.22 -23.34 -9.70
N TYR A 258 -9.18 -23.42 -8.87
CA TYR A 258 -8.03 -24.28 -9.05
C TYR A 258 -7.98 -25.35 -7.95
N TYR A 259 -7.69 -26.58 -8.34
CA TYR A 259 -7.35 -27.67 -7.43
C TYR A 259 -5.83 -27.81 -7.36
N VAL A 260 -5.28 -27.55 -6.18
CA VAL A 260 -3.87 -27.77 -5.84
C VAL A 260 -3.77 -29.11 -5.13
N ASP A 261 -3.49 -30.16 -5.91
CA ASP A 261 -3.22 -31.50 -5.39
C ASP A 261 -1.75 -31.64 -5.01
N TYR A 262 -1.45 -32.26 -3.87
CA TYR A 262 -0.09 -32.49 -3.43
C TYR A 262 0.12 -33.84 -2.75
N THR A 263 1.34 -34.37 -2.86
CA THR A 263 1.73 -35.63 -2.22
C THR A 263 2.63 -35.34 -1.03
N LYS A 264 2.28 -35.86 0.15
CA LYS A 264 3.13 -35.80 1.34
C LYS A 264 4.41 -36.63 1.12
N PRO A 265 5.55 -36.31 1.76
CA PRO A 265 6.68 -37.22 1.82
C PRO A 265 6.24 -38.56 2.43
N ASN A 266 6.81 -39.68 1.95
CA ASN A 266 6.63 -40.96 2.64
C ASN A 266 7.14 -40.79 4.08
N ALA A 267 6.29 -41.16 5.05
CA ALA A 267 6.65 -41.20 6.46
C ALA A 267 7.71 -42.26 6.73
#